data_AF-A0A3D0UJK7-F1
#
_entry.id   AF-A0A3D0UJK7-F1
#
_cell.length_a   1.000
_cell.length_b   1.000
_cell.length_c   1.000
_cell.angle_alpha   90.00
_cell.angle_beta   90.00
_cell.angle_gamma   90.00
#
_symmetry.space_group_name_H-M   'P 1'
#
loop_
_entity.id
_entity.type
_entity.pdbx_description
1 polymer ?
#
loop_
_entity_poly.entity_id
_entity_poly.type
_entity_poly.pdbx_seq_one_letter_code
_entity_poly.pdbx_strand_id
1 'polypeptide(L)'
;MDRPPVCDYEGSNYRQRFWQGQGRDYEDLSERLALRRLMPPAGDTLIDIGAGFGRLADEYNGYRRVVLFDFSRSLLREAQSHLGSDPRFIYVAGNWYQMPFVSGLFETMVQVRTIHHAADVPALFGQLARIACPLGVYVLEFASKHHLKAILRYWTGRQRWSPFQ
;
A
#
# COMPACT_ATOMS: atom_id res chain seq x y z
N MET A 1 -19.56 -15.81 -11.98
CA MET A 1 -18.18 -15.34 -12.18
C MET A 1 -17.52 -15.33 -10.82
N ASP A 2 -16.52 -16.19 -10.63
CA ASP A 2 -15.78 -16.29 -9.37
C ASP A 2 -14.95 -15.03 -9.15
N ARG A 3 -15.05 -14.44 -7.96
CA ARG A 3 -14.23 -13.28 -7.58
C ARG A 3 -12.82 -13.77 -7.25
N PRO A 4 -11.75 -13.10 -7.73
CA PRO A 4 -10.38 -13.46 -7.35
C PRO A 4 -10.21 -13.36 -5.83
N PRO A 5 -9.45 -14.30 -5.21
CA PRO A 5 -9.26 -14.32 -3.76
C PRO A 5 -8.55 -13.04 -3.29
N VAL A 6 -9.01 -12.51 -2.15
CA VAL A 6 -8.45 -11.33 -1.48
C VAL A 6 -7.88 -11.78 -0.13
N CYS A 7 -6.68 -11.31 0.22
CA CYS A 7 -6.10 -11.58 1.53
C CYS A 7 -6.86 -10.80 2.61
N ASP A 8 -7.52 -11.51 3.52
CA ASP A 8 -8.36 -10.92 4.57
C ASP A 8 -7.58 -10.80 5.88
N TYR A 9 -7.44 -9.57 6.37
CA TYR A 9 -6.78 -9.23 7.63
C TYR A 9 -7.78 -8.86 8.74
N GLU A 10 -9.09 -9.05 8.54
CA GLU A 10 -10.11 -8.73 9.53
C GLU A 10 -9.85 -9.42 10.88
N GLY A 11 -9.84 -8.61 11.95
CA GLY A 11 -9.62 -9.09 13.31
C GLY A 11 -8.17 -9.52 13.62
N SER A 12 -7.22 -9.25 12.72
CA SER A 12 -5.82 -9.60 12.94
C SER A 12 -5.07 -8.56 13.79
N ASN A 13 -4.20 -9.02 14.70
CA ASN A 13 -3.26 -8.16 15.44
C ASN A 13 -2.04 -7.79 14.58
N TYR A 14 -2.24 -7.42 13.32
CA TYR A 14 -1.18 -7.27 12.32
C TYR A 14 -0.10 -6.27 12.75
N ARG A 15 -0.49 -5.11 13.30
CA ARG A 15 0.46 -4.09 13.77
C ARG A 15 1.44 -4.62 14.82
N GLN A 16 0.93 -5.29 15.85
CA GLN A 16 1.75 -5.82 16.94
C GLN A 16 2.62 -7.00 16.50
N ARG A 17 2.08 -7.86 15.61
CA ARG A 17 2.79 -9.07 15.17
C ARG A 17 3.84 -8.81 14.09
N PHE A 18 3.67 -7.77 13.27
CA PHE A 18 4.55 -7.54 12.12
C PHE A 18 5.37 -6.25 12.18
N TRP A 19 4.96 -5.23 12.94
CA TRP A 19 5.63 -3.93 12.93
C TRP A 19 6.14 -3.52 14.32
N GLN A 20 5.26 -3.35 15.31
CA GLN A 20 5.67 -2.86 16.63
C GLN A 20 6.57 -3.86 17.35
N GLY A 21 7.79 -3.44 17.70
CA GLY A 21 8.74 -4.26 18.45
C GLY A 21 9.34 -5.44 17.67
N GLN A 22 9.16 -5.49 16.34
CA GLN A 22 9.62 -6.61 15.49
C GLN A 22 10.93 -6.31 14.75
N GLY A 23 11.60 -5.19 15.05
CA GLY A 23 12.87 -4.80 14.43
C GLY A 23 12.76 -4.37 12.97
N ARG A 24 11.63 -3.75 12.58
CA ARG A 24 11.35 -3.25 11.22
C ARG A 24 11.63 -1.76 11.01
N ASP A 25 12.45 -1.18 11.88
CA ASP A 25 12.74 0.26 11.83
C ASP A 25 13.46 0.63 10.53
N TYR A 26 14.32 -0.27 10.01
CA TYR A 26 14.98 -0.05 8.73
C TYR A 26 13.97 0.01 7.58
N GLU A 27 13.07 -0.96 7.48
CA GLU A 27 12.03 -0.98 6.45
C GLU A 27 11.15 0.26 6.53
N ASP A 28 10.64 0.59 7.73
CA ASP A 28 9.78 1.76 7.94
C ASP A 28 10.49 3.06 7.53
N LEU A 29 11.72 3.28 8.01
CA LEU A 29 12.49 4.49 7.68
C LEU A 29 12.84 4.57 6.20
N SER A 30 13.18 3.43 5.58
CA SER A 30 13.51 3.40 4.15
C SER A 30 12.30 3.75 3.28
N GLU A 31 11.12 3.25 3.63
CA GLU A 31 9.87 3.52 2.92
C GLU A 31 9.46 4.99 3.09
N ARG A 32 9.53 5.54 4.31
CA ARG A 32 9.28 6.96 4.56
C ARG A 32 10.23 7.86 3.77
N LEU A 33 11.52 7.55 3.77
CA LEU A 33 12.51 8.31 3.01
C LEU A 33 12.22 8.26 1.50
N ALA A 34 11.86 7.09 0.98
CA ALA A 34 11.49 6.93 -0.42
C ALA A 34 10.23 7.73 -0.77
N LEU A 35 9.18 7.66 0.06
CA LEU A 35 7.95 8.43 -0.13
C LEU A 35 8.21 9.93 -0.15
N ARG A 36 8.95 10.47 0.83
CA ARG A 36 9.34 11.90 0.87
C ARG A 36 10.09 12.35 -0.38
N ARG A 37 10.81 11.44 -1.05
CA ARG A 37 11.62 11.77 -2.23
C ARG A 37 10.88 11.60 -3.56
N LEU A 38 9.98 10.63 -3.64
CA LEU A 38 9.33 10.20 -4.87
C LEU A 38 7.92 10.79 -5.05
N MET A 39 7.22 11.05 -3.96
CA MET A 39 5.91 11.68 -4.01
C MET A 39 6.02 13.19 -4.27
N PRO A 40 5.05 13.80 -4.96
CA PRO A 40 4.84 15.23 -4.88
C PRO A 40 4.71 15.66 -3.41
N PRO A 41 5.34 16.76 -2.99
CA PRO A 41 5.30 17.18 -1.58
C PRO A 41 3.93 17.69 -1.13
N ALA A 42 3.04 18.03 -2.07
CA ALA A 42 1.68 18.48 -1.82
C ALA A 42 0.77 18.16 -3.02
N GLY A 43 -0.54 18.11 -2.78
CA GLY A 43 -1.55 17.86 -3.80
C GLY A 43 -2.98 17.93 -3.26
N ASP A 44 -3.97 17.77 -4.13
CA ASP A 44 -5.39 17.83 -3.72
C ASP A 44 -5.87 16.51 -3.12
N THR A 45 -5.64 15.41 -3.84
CA THR A 45 -6.18 14.08 -3.51
C THR A 45 -5.09 13.01 -3.55
N LEU A 46 -4.96 12.29 -2.43
CA LEU A 46 -4.12 11.11 -2.30
C LEU A 46 -4.96 9.89 -1.90
N ILE A 47 -4.59 8.70 -2.40
CA ILE A 47 -5.05 7.41 -1.88
C ILE A 47 -3.86 6.53 -1.49
N ASP A 48 -3.93 5.94 -0.31
CA ASP A 48 -3.03 4.88 0.17
C ASP A 48 -3.75 3.53 0.06
N ILE A 49 -3.23 2.64 -0.80
CA ILE A 49 -3.84 1.38 -1.20
C ILE A 49 -3.26 0.24 -0.35
N GLY A 50 -4.12 -0.35 0.48
CA GLY A 50 -3.68 -1.26 1.53
C GLY A 50 -3.05 -0.49 2.70
N ALA A 51 -3.66 0.64 3.07
CA ALA A 51 -3.16 1.54 4.11
C ALA A 51 -3.06 0.87 5.50
N GLY A 52 -3.78 -0.22 5.72
CA GLY A 52 -3.88 -0.92 7.00
C GLY A 52 -4.23 0.03 8.13
N PHE A 53 -3.38 0.04 9.16
CA PHE A 53 -3.55 0.89 10.34
C PHE A 53 -3.01 2.30 10.14
N GLY A 54 -2.76 2.77 8.91
CA GLY A 54 -2.35 4.15 8.63
C GLY A 54 -0.90 4.48 8.95
N ARG A 55 0.01 3.48 8.90
CA ARG A 55 1.43 3.63 9.30
C ARG A 55 2.14 4.81 8.64
N LEU A 56 1.87 5.07 7.36
CA LEU A 56 2.56 6.07 6.54
C LEU A 56 1.81 7.42 6.48
N ALA A 57 0.73 7.59 7.25
CA ALA A 57 -0.13 8.77 7.20
C ALA A 57 0.60 10.09 7.46
N ASP A 58 1.66 10.08 8.29
CA ASP A 58 2.48 11.26 8.58
C ASP A 58 3.22 11.80 7.34
N GLU A 59 3.41 10.97 6.32
CA GLU A 59 4.08 11.37 5.08
C GLU A 59 3.13 12.13 4.14
N TYR A 60 1.83 12.18 4.45
CA TYR A 60 0.80 12.74 3.56
C TYR A 60 0.37 14.16 3.94
N ASN A 61 1.14 14.85 4.79
CA ASN A 61 0.76 16.15 5.36
C ASN A 61 0.54 17.28 4.34
N GLY A 62 1.15 17.21 3.16
CA GLY A 62 0.95 18.20 2.10
C GLY A 62 -0.34 18.04 1.30
N TYR A 63 -1.15 17.01 1.57
CA TYR A 63 -2.36 16.73 0.80
C TYR A 63 -3.62 17.25 1.49
N ARG A 64 -4.55 17.80 0.70
CA ARG A 64 -5.82 18.32 1.23
C ARG A 64 -6.78 17.19 1.63
N ARG A 65 -6.81 16.10 0.87
CA ARG A 65 -7.63 14.92 1.13
C ARG A 65 -6.80 13.66 0.97
N VAL A 66 -6.83 12.80 1.99
CA VAL A 66 -6.10 11.53 2.01
C VAL A 66 -7.10 10.41 2.25
N VAL A 67 -7.22 9.51 1.29
CA VAL A 67 -8.04 8.31 1.40
C VAL A 67 -7.17 7.15 1.86
N LEU A 68 -7.40 6.66 3.09
CA LEU A 68 -6.84 5.40 3.57
C LEU A 68 -7.78 4.28 3.11
N PHE A 69 -7.34 3.52 2.11
CA PHE A 69 -8.12 2.45 1.51
C PHE A 69 -7.53 1.10 1.90
N ASP A 70 -8.33 0.25 2.52
CA ASP A 70 -7.90 -1.10 2.92
C ASP A 70 -9.07 -2.08 2.83
N PHE A 71 -8.81 -3.37 2.72
CA PHE A 71 -9.87 -4.37 2.82
C PHE A 71 -10.35 -4.53 4.27
N SER A 72 -9.43 -4.40 5.24
CA SER A 72 -9.72 -4.59 6.66
C SER A 72 -10.31 -3.33 7.31
N ARG A 73 -11.57 -3.44 7.71
CA ARG A 73 -12.26 -2.47 8.56
C ARG A 73 -11.62 -2.38 9.94
N SER A 74 -11.11 -3.49 10.48
CA SER A 74 -10.47 -3.48 11.80
C SER A 74 -9.19 -2.64 11.82
N LEU A 75 -8.36 -2.75 10.77
CA LEU A 75 -7.17 -1.92 10.63
C LEU A 75 -7.51 -0.45 10.39
N LEU A 76 -8.53 -0.15 9.57
CA LEU A 76 -8.97 1.24 9.36
C LEU A 76 -9.52 1.88 10.65
N ARG A 77 -10.18 1.12 11.53
CA ARG A 77 -10.59 1.61 12.86
C ARG A 77 -9.39 1.93 13.73
N GLU A 78 -8.36 1.09 13.68
CA GLU A 78 -7.10 1.38 14.39
C GLU A 78 -6.44 2.63 13.82
N ALA A 79 -6.44 2.80 12.50
CA ALA A 79 -5.96 4.01 11.84
C ALA A 79 -6.68 5.24 12.38
N GLN A 80 -8.01 5.21 12.38
CA GLN A 80 -8.85 6.29 12.90
C GLN A 80 -8.59 6.60 14.37
N SER A 81 -8.34 5.57 15.20
CA SER A 81 -8.12 5.76 16.64
C SER A 81 -6.89 6.60 16.98
N HIS A 82 -5.82 6.51 16.18
CA HIS A 82 -4.55 7.19 16.48
C HIS A 82 -4.32 8.44 15.60
N LEU A 83 -4.90 8.50 14.39
CA LEU A 83 -4.89 9.72 13.56
C LEU A 83 -5.88 10.78 14.06
N GLY A 84 -6.77 10.42 14.98
CA GLY A 84 -7.67 11.34 15.66
C GLY A 84 -8.70 11.95 14.72
N SER A 85 -9.05 13.21 14.98
CA SER A 85 -10.12 13.94 14.30
C SER A 85 -9.64 14.79 13.13
N ASP A 86 -8.48 14.51 12.55
CA ASP A 86 -7.99 15.23 11.37
C ASP A 86 -8.94 15.00 10.18
N PRO A 87 -9.65 16.04 9.71
CA PRO A 87 -10.69 15.91 8.70
C PRO A 87 -10.15 15.61 7.30
N ARG A 88 -8.82 15.66 7.10
CA ARG A 88 -8.19 15.32 5.82
C ARG A 88 -8.26 13.83 5.53
N PHE A 89 -8.29 12.98 6.56
CA PHE A 89 -8.30 11.52 6.41
C PHE A 89 -9.71 10.98 6.21
N ILE A 90 -9.88 10.22 5.13
CA ILE A 90 -11.10 9.52 4.77
C ILE A 90 -10.78 8.03 4.76
N TYR A 91 -11.55 7.23 5.50
CA TYR A 91 -11.32 5.79 5.66
C TYR A 91 -12.31 5.03 4.80
N VAL A 92 -11.82 4.22 3.86
CA VAL A 92 -12.68 3.47 2.93
C VAL A 92 -12.30 2.01 2.94
N ALA A 93 -13.21 1.17 3.42
CA ALA A 93 -13.06 -0.27 3.34
C ALA A 93 -13.54 -0.78 1.98
N GLY A 94 -12.72 -1.55 1.25
CA GLY A 94 -13.14 -2.08 -0.03
C GLY A 94 -12.19 -3.05 -0.71
N ASN A 95 -12.68 -3.65 -1.79
CA ASN A 95 -11.91 -4.53 -2.65
C ASN A 95 -11.27 -3.72 -3.77
N TRP A 96 -9.94 -3.81 -3.93
CA TRP A 96 -9.22 -3.07 -4.98
C TRP A 96 -9.57 -3.47 -6.41
N TYR A 97 -10.25 -4.60 -6.64
CA TYR A 97 -10.77 -4.98 -7.97
C TYR A 97 -12.08 -4.26 -8.29
N GLN A 98 -12.71 -3.63 -7.30
CA GLN A 98 -13.98 -2.91 -7.40
C GLN A 98 -13.93 -1.65 -6.52
N MET A 99 -13.02 -0.74 -6.84
CA MET A 99 -12.81 0.47 -6.02
C MET A 99 -14.00 1.43 -6.14
N PRO A 100 -14.59 1.90 -5.02
CA PRO A 100 -15.81 2.71 -5.00
C PRO A 100 -15.54 4.20 -5.28
N PHE A 101 -14.62 4.51 -6.19
CA PHE A 101 -14.22 5.88 -6.55
C PHE A 101 -14.62 6.22 -7.97
N VAL A 102 -14.91 7.49 -8.23
CA VAL A 102 -15.10 8.00 -9.60
C VAL A 102 -13.78 7.98 -10.37
N SER A 103 -13.87 8.01 -11.70
CA SER A 103 -12.68 8.05 -12.54
C SER A 103 -11.95 9.39 -12.40
N GLY A 104 -10.61 9.39 -12.51
CA GLY A 104 -9.83 10.63 -12.49
C GLY A 104 -9.87 11.40 -11.18
N LEU A 105 -9.98 10.71 -10.03
CA LEU A 105 -10.12 11.34 -8.73
C LEU A 105 -8.78 11.63 -8.04
N PHE A 106 -7.79 10.76 -8.20
CA PHE A 106 -6.56 10.80 -7.40
C PHE A 106 -5.37 11.34 -8.19
N GLU A 107 -4.77 12.41 -7.69
CA GLU A 107 -3.54 12.99 -8.23
C GLU A 107 -2.29 12.21 -7.78
N THR A 108 -2.35 11.61 -6.58
CA THR A 108 -1.28 10.74 -6.08
C THR A 108 -1.86 9.45 -5.51
N MET A 109 -1.24 8.33 -5.88
CA MET A 109 -1.58 7.01 -5.38
C MET A 109 -0.32 6.39 -4.78
N VAL A 110 -0.45 5.82 -3.59
CA VAL A 110 0.63 5.13 -2.89
C VAL A 110 0.20 3.69 -2.65
N GLN A 111 1.07 2.73 -2.98
CA GLN A 111 0.86 1.33 -2.66
C GLN A 111 2.18 0.75 -2.14
N VAL A 112 2.26 0.51 -0.84
CA VAL A 112 3.49 0.04 -0.18
C VAL A 112 3.23 -1.35 0.41
N ARG A 113 4.07 -2.32 0.04
CA ARG A 113 4.03 -3.70 0.54
C ARG A 113 2.69 -4.44 0.43
N THR A 114 1.76 -4.05 -0.44
CA THR A 114 0.44 -4.73 -0.50
C THR A 114 0.17 -5.45 -1.82
N ILE A 115 0.85 -5.07 -2.92
CA ILE A 115 0.57 -5.62 -4.26
C ILE A 115 0.75 -7.13 -4.38
N HIS A 116 1.62 -7.72 -3.54
CA HIS A 116 1.88 -9.17 -3.57
C HIS A 116 0.71 -10.01 -3.04
N HIS A 117 -0.32 -9.38 -2.48
CA HIS A 117 -1.60 -10.04 -2.16
C HIS A 117 -2.60 -10.00 -3.31
N ALA A 118 -2.31 -9.28 -4.41
CA ALA A 118 -3.17 -9.25 -5.58
C ALA A 118 -3.02 -10.53 -6.41
N ALA A 119 -4.08 -11.34 -6.40
CA ALA A 119 -4.22 -12.49 -7.29
C ALA A 119 -4.27 -12.12 -8.79
N ASP A 120 -4.79 -10.92 -9.13
CA ASP A 120 -4.89 -10.42 -10.51
C ASP A 120 -4.34 -9.00 -10.61
N VAL A 121 -3.03 -8.88 -10.77
CA VAL A 121 -2.34 -7.59 -10.88
C VAL A 121 -2.85 -6.76 -12.08
N PRO A 122 -3.08 -7.32 -13.29
CA PRO A 122 -3.70 -6.58 -14.38
C PRO A 122 -5.06 -5.95 -14.04
N ALA A 123 -5.96 -6.69 -13.37
CA ALA A 123 -7.25 -6.14 -12.97
C ALA A 123 -7.11 -5.00 -11.94
N LEU A 124 -6.18 -5.13 -10.99
CA LEU A 124 -5.82 -4.06 -10.06
C LEU A 124 -5.34 -2.82 -10.82
N PHE A 125 -4.39 -2.96 -11.75
CA PHE A 125 -3.90 -1.84 -12.55
C PHE A 125 -4.98 -1.20 -13.41
N GLY A 126 -5.96 -1.96 -13.90
CA GLY A 126 -7.14 -1.40 -14.56
C GLY A 126 -7.95 -0.47 -13.64
N GLN A 127 -8.13 -0.84 -12.36
CA GLN A 127 -8.79 0.03 -11.38
C GLN A 127 -7.94 1.25 -11.05
N LEU A 128 -6.62 1.09 -10.84
CA LEU A 128 -5.71 2.22 -10.57
C LEU A 128 -5.71 3.23 -11.72
N ALA A 129 -5.58 2.75 -12.96
CA ALA A 129 -5.63 3.60 -14.14
C ALA A 129 -6.97 4.35 -14.27
N ARG A 130 -8.08 3.72 -13.89
CA ARG A 130 -9.41 4.35 -13.92
C ARG A 130 -9.52 5.48 -12.91
N ILE A 131 -9.08 5.28 -11.67
CA ILE A 131 -9.25 6.26 -10.59
C ILE A 131 -8.17 7.35 -10.59
N ALA A 132 -7.07 7.16 -11.31
CA ALA A 132 -6.00 8.13 -11.46
C ALA A 132 -6.41 9.33 -12.32
N CYS A 133 -6.08 10.54 -11.88
CA CYS A 133 -6.10 11.72 -12.73
C CYS A 133 -5.15 11.55 -13.92
N PRO A 134 -5.41 12.22 -15.06
CA PRO A 134 -4.40 12.39 -16.09
C PRO A 134 -3.10 12.95 -15.48
N LEU A 135 -1.95 12.35 -15.83
CA LEU A 135 -0.64 12.70 -15.28
C LEU A 135 -0.49 12.49 -13.76
N GLY A 136 -1.38 11.72 -13.14
CA GLY A 136 -1.27 11.36 -11.72
C GLY A 136 0.00 10.56 -11.41
N VAL A 137 0.52 10.71 -10.20
CA VAL A 137 1.69 9.99 -9.73
C VAL A 137 1.27 8.72 -9.01
N TYR A 138 1.90 7.60 -9.36
CA TYR A 138 1.75 6.34 -8.66
C TYR A 138 3.09 5.87 -8.10
N VAL A 139 3.18 5.76 -6.77
CA VAL A 139 4.36 5.23 -6.08
C VAL A 139 4.04 3.82 -5.59
N LEU A 140 4.75 2.85 -6.16
CA LEU A 140 4.62 1.42 -5.84
C LEU A 140 5.91 0.91 -5.19
N GLU A 141 5.78 0.36 -3.99
CA GLU A 141 6.83 -0.44 -3.36
C GLU A 141 6.38 -1.90 -3.26
N PHE A 142 7.31 -2.81 -3.60
CA PHE A 142 7.13 -4.23 -3.41
C PHE A 142 8.48 -4.93 -3.25
N ALA A 143 8.48 -6.04 -2.51
CA ALA A 143 9.66 -6.88 -2.36
C ALA A 143 9.96 -7.64 -3.67
N SER A 144 10.93 -7.15 -4.44
CA SER A 144 11.41 -7.86 -5.63
C SER A 144 12.20 -9.11 -5.21
N LYS A 145 11.76 -10.27 -5.68
CA LYS A 145 12.49 -11.54 -5.55
C LYS A 145 13.75 -11.61 -6.42
N HIS A 146 13.88 -10.68 -7.37
CA HIS A 146 15.00 -10.57 -8.32
C HIS A 146 16.13 -9.66 -7.79
N HIS A 147 16.49 -9.77 -6.51
CA HIS A 147 17.61 -8.99 -5.94
C HIS A 147 18.94 -9.79 -6.01
N LEU A 148 20.07 -9.09 -6.14
CA LEU A 148 21.40 -9.70 -6.35
C LEU A 148 21.73 -10.80 -5.32
N LYS A 149 21.40 -10.59 -4.04
CA LYS A 149 21.58 -11.61 -3.00
C LYS A 149 20.79 -12.91 -3.29
N ALA A 150 19.57 -12.84 -3.82
CA ALA A 150 18.78 -14.02 -4.18
C ALA A 150 19.37 -14.69 -5.42
N ILE A 151 19.77 -13.92 -6.43
CA ILE A 151 20.46 -14.44 -7.63
C ILE A 151 21.74 -15.19 -7.24
N LEU A 152 22.59 -14.60 -6.40
CA LEU A 152 23.83 -15.21 -5.93
C LEU A 152 23.56 -16.47 -5.08
N ARG A 153 22.56 -16.44 -4.19
CA ARG A 153 22.18 -17.63 -3.41
C ARG A 153 21.66 -18.75 -4.29
N TYR A 154 20.94 -18.43 -5.37
CA TYR A 154 20.46 -19.42 -6.33
C TYR A 154 21.62 -20.05 -7.09
N TRP A 155 22.52 -19.22 -7.63
CA TRP A 155 23.69 -19.69 -8.37
C TRP A 155 24.67 -20.50 -7.51
N THR A 156 24.77 -20.19 -6.21
CA THR A 156 25.63 -20.93 -5.26
C THR A 156 24.94 -22.14 -4.62
N GLY A 157 23.72 -22.50 -5.04
CA GLY A 157 22.95 -23.63 -4.48
C GLY A 157 22.47 -23.44 -3.04
N ARG A 158 22.59 -22.23 -2.49
CA ARG A 158 22.19 -21.86 -1.11
C ARG A 158 20.71 -21.46 -0.98
N GLN A 159 19.93 -21.58 -2.05
CA GLN A 159 18.47 -21.51 -2.04
C GLN A 159 17.87 -22.45 -3.08
N ARG A 160 16.67 -23.00 -2.80
CA ARG A 160 15.97 -23.95 -3.67
C ARG A 160 14.98 -23.31 -4.65
N TRP A 161 14.50 -22.09 -4.38
CA TRP A 161 13.59 -21.38 -5.27
C TRP A 161 14.36 -20.49 -6.25
N SER A 162 13.92 -20.49 -7.51
CA SER A 162 14.51 -19.66 -8.57
C SER A 162 14.03 -18.22 -8.41
N PRO A 163 14.93 -17.22 -8.41
CA PRO A 163 14.54 -15.81 -8.41
C PRO A 163 13.98 -15.36 -9.75
N PHE A 164 14.07 -16.19 -10.80
CA PHE A 164 13.59 -15.95 -12.17
C PHE A 164 12.23 -16.60 -12.47
N GLN A 165 11.58 -17.20 -11.47
CA GLN A 165 10.27 -17.85 -11.58
C GLN A 165 9.25 -17.16 -10.68
#